data_AF-A0A661CHN5-F1
#
_entry.id   AF-A0A661CHN5-F1
#
_cell.length_a   1.000
_cell.length_b   1.000
_cell.length_c   1.000
_cell.angle_alpha   90.00
_cell.angle_beta   90.00
_cell.angle_gamma   90.00
#
_symmetry.space_group_name_H-M   'P 1'
#
loop_
_entity.id
_entity.type
_entity.pdbx_description
1 polymer ?
#
loop_
_entity_poly.entity_id
_entity_poly.type
_entity_poly.pdbx_seq_one_letter_code
_entity_poly.pdbx_strand_id
1 'polypeptide(L)'
;MEKSNNNISVNVEATYLEQESDPMKARYLFAYTITIKNSGSSAARLLSRYWKITGGDGHEQEVEGDGVVGKHPYLSPEQEFTYTSAAMLDTPVGMMQGHYM
;
A
#
# COMPACT_ATOMS: atom_id res chain seq x y z
N MET A 1 3.41 18.51 24.93
CA MET A 1 3.32 18.15 23.50
C MET A 1 1.94 17.57 23.28
N GLU A 2 1.08 18.25 22.52
CA GLU A 2 -0.21 17.66 22.12
C GLU A 2 0.07 16.48 21.18
N LYS A 3 -0.27 15.27 21.61
CA LYS A 3 -0.37 14.15 20.66
C LYS A 3 -1.50 14.50 19.70
N SER A 4 -1.25 14.51 18.39
CA SER A 4 -2.37 14.63 17.44
C SER A 4 -3.32 13.47 17.70
N ASN A 5 -4.62 13.76 17.81
CA ASN A 5 -5.62 12.73 18.11
C ASN A 5 -5.61 11.59 17.08
N ASN A 6 -5.22 11.93 15.84
CA ASN A 6 -5.09 11.03 14.72
C ASN A 6 -3.62 11.03 14.27
N ASN A 7 -2.91 9.94 14.54
CA ASN A 7 -1.54 9.73 14.10
C ASN A 7 -1.41 8.30 13.57
N ILE A 8 -1.50 8.14 12.26
CA ILE A 8 -1.40 6.84 11.58
C ILE A 8 -0.06 6.80 10.85
N SER A 9 0.77 5.82 11.18
CA SER A 9 2.02 5.55 10.46
C SER A 9 1.82 4.39 9.50
N VAL A 10 2.30 4.54 8.27
CA VAL A 10 2.29 3.49 7.25
C VAL A 10 3.74 3.14 6.92
N ASN A 11 4.08 1.86 7.08
CA ASN A 11 5.36 1.30 6.65
C ASN A 11 5.11 0.34 5.48
N VAL A 12 6.03 0.31 4.51
CA VAL A 12 5.93 -0.54 3.33
C VAL A 12 7.26 -1.21 3.04
N GLU A 13 7.19 -2.50 2.74
CA GLU A 13 8.29 -3.30 2.20
C GLU A 13 7.85 -3.86 0.85
N ALA A 14 8.68 -3.71 -0.17
CA ALA A 14 8.40 -4.21 -1.51
C ALA A 14 9.47 -5.22 -1.96
N THR A 15 9.02 -6.29 -2.61
CA THR A 15 9.86 -7.40 -3.05
C THR A 15 9.50 -7.78 -4.48
N TYR A 16 10.50 -7.81 -5.36
CA TYR A 16 10.35 -8.34 -6.72
C TYR A 16 10.17 -9.87 -6.67
N LEU A 17 9.14 -10.38 -7.36
CA LEU A 17 8.83 -11.81 -7.43
C LEU A 17 9.32 -12.38 -8.76
N GLU A 18 10.59 -12.80 -8.79
CA GLU A 18 11.24 -13.30 -10.01
C GLU A 18 10.51 -14.48 -10.65
N GLN A 19 10.05 -15.44 -9.85
CA GLN A 19 9.39 -16.66 -10.34
C GLN A 19 8.01 -16.40 -10.98
N GLU A 20 7.36 -15.30 -10.62
CA GLU A 20 6.03 -14.90 -11.12
C GLU A 20 6.13 -13.80 -12.19
N SER A 21 7.36 -13.41 -12.55
CA SER A 21 7.64 -12.37 -13.53
C SER A 21 8.11 -12.97 -14.86
N ASP A 22 7.86 -12.25 -15.94
CA ASP A 22 8.32 -12.59 -17.29
C ASP A 22 8.89 -11.32 -17.96
N PRO A 23 10.18 -11.03 -17.74
CA PRO A 23 10.83 -9.85 -18.33
C PRO A 23 10.79 -9.84 -19.86
N MET A 24 10.73 -11.01 -20.51
CA MET A 24 10.63 -11.09 -21.98
C MET A 24 9.28 -10.61 -22.51
N LYS A 25 8.24 -10.61 -21.65
CA LYS A 25 6.91 -10.08 -21.95
C LYS A 25 6.63 -8.75 -21.25
N ALA A 26 7.66 -8.09 -20.70
CA ALA A 26 7.50 -6.87 -19.92
C ALA A 26 6.47 -7.04 -18.78
N ARG A 27 6.58 -8.12 -17.99
CA ARG A 27 5.71 -8.38 -16.84
C ARG A 27 6.56 -8.54 -15.59
N TYR A 28 6.55 -7.55 -14.72
CA TYR A 28 7.33 -7.53 -13.49
C TYR A 28 6.39 -7.48 -12.30
N LEU A 29 6.28 -8.58 -11.55
CA LEU A 29 5.42 -8.67 -10.39
C LEU A 29 6.18 -8.26 -9.13
N PHE A 30 5.62 -7.31 -8.39
CA PHE A 30 6.13 -6.88 -7.08
C PHE A 30 5.09 -7.19 -6.02
N ALA A 31 5.48 -7.95 -5.00
CA ALA A 31 4.72 -8.00 -3.75
C ALA A 31 5.06 -6.79 -2.91
N TYR A 32 4.08 -6.26 -2.20
CA TYR A 32 4.28 -5.24 -1.18
C TYR A 32 3.52 -5.62 0.09
N THR A 33 4.20 -5.50 1.23
CA THR A 33 3.64 -5.69 2.56
C THR A 33 3.53 -4.33 3.23
N ILE A 34 2.32 -3.94 3.61
CA ILE A 34 2.05 -2.67 4.28
C ILE A 34 1.63 -2.93 5.71
N THR A 35 2.27 -2.24 6.65
CA THR A 35 1.89 -2.19 8.06
C THR A 35 1.33 -0.81 8.38
N ILE A 36 0.07 -0.77 8.81
CA ILE A 36 -0.64 0.43 9.23
C ILE A 36 -0.74 0.40 10.75
N LYS A 37 -0.08 1.32 11.43
CA LYS A 37 -0.11 1.43 12.89
C LYS A 37 -0.79 2.72 13.33
N ASN A 38 -1.74 2.59 14.25
CA ASN A 38 -2.35 3.74 14.92
C ASN A 38 -1.49 4.14 16.13
N SER A 39 -0.67 5.18 15.97
CA SER A 39 0.13 5.79 17.04
C SER A 39 -0.56 7.02 17.65
N GLY A 40 -1.85 7.21 17.36
CA GLY A 40 -2.70 8.28 17.88
C GLY A 40 -3.36 7.89 19.20
N SER A 41 -4.20 8.78 19.73
CA SER A 41 -4.96 8.57 20.97
C SER A 41 -6.41 8.17 20.74
N SER A 42 -6.91 8.21 19.50
CA SER A 42 -8.27 7.81 19.11
C SER A 42 -8.24 6.60 18.19
N ALA A 43 -9.29 5.77 18.24
CA ALA A 43 -9.44 4.67 17.30
C ALA A 43 -9.72 5.18 15.87
N ALA A 44 -9.27 4.45 14.86
CA ALA A 44 -9.43 4.80 13.45
C ALA A 44 -9.91 3.59 12.63
N ARG A 45 -10.63 3.85 11.53
CA ARG A 45 -11.07 2.82 10.59
C ARG A 45 -10.58 3.17 9.19
N LEU A 46 -9.94 2.22 8.53
CA LEU A 46 -9.63 2.34 7.11
C LEU A 46 -10.90 2.06 6.30
N LEU A 47 -11.28 3.02 5.46
CA LEU A 47 -12.46 2.98 4.62
C LEU A 47 -12.12 2.59 3.19
N SER A 48 -11.16 3.27 2.58
CA SER A 48 -10.78 3.03 1.18
C SER A 48 -9.29 3.32 0.95
N ARG A 49 -8.83 2.96 -0.24
CA ARG A 49 -7.46 3.21 -0.72
C ARG A 49 -7.49 3.81 -2.11
N TYR A 50 -6.54 4.69 -2.36
CA TYR A 50 -6.17 5.20 -3.68
C TYR A 50 -4.68 4.95 -3.89
N TRP A 51 -4.32 4.44 -5.06
CA TRP A 51 -2.95 4.29 -5.51
C TRP A 51 -2.75 4.93 -6.88
N LYS A 52 -1.67 5.69 -7.00
CA LYS A 52 -1.08 6.14 -8.25
C LYS A 52 0.23 5.39 -8.45
N ILE A 53 0.29 4.62 -9.52
CA ILE A 53 1.41 3.76 -9.90
C ILE A 53 2.07 4.37 -11.13
N THR A 54 3.35 4.69 -11.03
CA THR A 54 4.14 5.28 -12.13
C THR A 54 5.21 4.29 -12.55
N GLY A 55 5.17 3.86 -13.81
CA GLY A 55 6.20 3.02 -14.42
C GLY A 55 7.52 3.76 -14.59
N GLY A 56 8.60 3.02 -14.86
CA GLY A 56 9.93 3.58 -15.10
C GLY A 56 10.03 4.41 -16.39
N ASP A 57 9.05 4.29 -17.27
CA ASP A 57 8.86 5.07 -18.49
C ASP A 57 8.01 6.33 -18.27
N GLY A 58 7.48 6.54 -17.06
CA GLY A 58 6.63 7.66 -16.69
C GLY A 58 5.14 7.47 -16.98
N HIS A 59 4.72 6.30 -17.49
CA HIS A 59 3.29 6.00 -17.64
C HIS A 59 2.64 5.81 -16.27
N GLU A 60 1.44 6.36 -16.09
CA GLU A 60 0.72 6.37 -14.82
C GLU A 60 -0.57 5.55 -14.90
N GLN A 61 -0.83 4.79 -13.84
CA GLN A 61 -2.07 4.05 -13.62
C GLN A 61 -2.62 4.41 -12.24
N GLU A 62 -3.93 4.60 -12.16
CA GLU A 62 -4.64 4.86 -10.91
C GLU A 62 -5.52 3.67 -10.53
N VAL A 63 -5.52 3.33 -9.24
CA VAL A 63 -6.29 2.22 -8.67
C VAL A 63 -6.98 2.70 -7.41
N GLU A 64 -8.30 2.67 -7.42
CA GLU A 64 -9.15 2.93 -6.26
C GLU A 64 -9.84 1.64 -5.80
N GLY A 65 -10.07 1.53 -4.50
CA GLY A 65 -10.81 0.40 -3.98
C GLY A 65 -11.30 0.59 -2.56
N ASP A 66 -12.40 -0.09 -2.26
CA ASP A 66 -12.94 -0.20 -0.91
C ASP A 66 -12.03 -1.07 -0.04
N GLY A 67 -11.77 -0.62 1.19
CA GLY A 67 -10.92 -1.29 2.17
C GLY A 67 -9.50 -1.62 1.69
N VAL A 68 -8.92 -2.67 2.26
CA VAL A 68 -7.68 -3.33 1.86
C VAL A 68 -7.88 -4.84 1.95
N VAL A 69 -7.49 -5.60 0.92
CA VAL A 69 -7.63 -7.08 0.87
C VAL A 69 -9.01 -7.60 1.31
N GLY A 70 -10.08 -6.86 0.96
CA GLY A 70 -11.46 -7.18 1.32
C GLY A 70 -11.84 -6.90 2.79
N LYS A 71 -11.05 -6.08 3.50
CA LYS A 71 -11.26 -5.73 4.91
C LYS A 71 -11.26 -4.21 5.12
N HIS A 72 -11.92 -3.78 6.20
CA HIS A 72 -11.88 -2.41 6.73
C HIS A 72 -11.34 -2.42 8.17
N PRO A 73 -10.00 -2.52 8.35
CA PRO A 73 -9.40 -2.59 9.68
C PRO A 73 -9.87 -1.47 10.60
N TYR A 74 -10.23 -1.84 11.82
CA TYR A 74 -10.51 -0.91 12.91
C TYR A 74 -9.36 -1.00 13.92
N LEU A 75 -8.60 0.08 14.08
CA LEU A 75 -7.38 0.14 14.86
C LEU A 75 -7.58 1.02 16.09
N SER A 76 -7.57 0.41 17.27
CA SER A 76 -7.44 1.14 18.54
C SER A 76 -6.03 1.74 18.66
N PRO A 77 -5.81 2.69 19.59
CA PRO A 77 -4.47 3.20 19.88
C PRO A 77 -3.45 2.09 20.11
N GLU A 78 -2.26 2.25 19.54
CA GLU A 78 -1.12 1.32 19.48
C GLU A 78 -1.36 0.01 18.72
N GLN A 79 -2.54 -0.22 18.14
CA GLN A 79 -2.78 -1.38 17.27
C GLN A 79 -2.23 -1.17 15.87
N GLU A 80 -1.87 -2.29 15.24
CA GLU A 80 -1.42 -2.34 13.87
C GLU A 80 -2.17 -3.40 13.06
N PHE A 81 -2.21 -3.19 11.74
CA PHE A 81 -2.72 -4.14 10.78
C PHE A 81 -1.73 -4.24 9.62
N THR A 82 -1.32 -5.47 9.33
CA THR A 82 -0.40 -5.79 8.23
C THR A 82 -1.11 -6.60 7.17
N TYR A 83 -0.88 -6.25 5.91
CA TYR A 83 -1.36 -7.02 4.78
C TYR A 83 -0.35 -7.02 3.63
N THR A 84 -0.40 -8.06 2.82
CA THR A 84 0.40 -8.20 1.60
C THR A 84 -0.52 -8.21 0.39
N SER A 85 -0.10 -7.53 -0.67
CA SER A 85 -0.74 -7.55 -1.98
C SER A 85 0.37 -7.49 -3.05
N ALA A 86 0.00 -7.47 -4.32
CA ALA A 86 0.95 -7.37 -5.41
C ALA A 86 0.49 -6.38 -6.49
N ALA A 87 1.45 -5.81 -7.20
CA ALA A 87 1.25 -4.98 -8.38
C ALA A 87 2.10 -5.50 -9.52
N MET A 88 1.50 -5.60 -10.71
CA MET A 88 2.22 -5.91 -11.95
C MET A 88 2.62 -4.59 -12.61
N LEU A 89 3.89 -4.46 -12.96
CA LEU A 89 4.42 -3.34 -13.73
C LEU A 89 4.89 -3.85 -15.09
N ASP A 90 4.80 -2.98 -16.09
CA ASP A 90 5.33 -3.24 -17.43
C ASP A 90 6.82 -2.85 -17.56
N THR A 91 7.39 -2.30 -16.47
CA THR A 91 8.78 -1.84 -16.38
C THR A 91 9.49 -2.49 -15.19
N PRO A 92 10.83 -2.70 -15.25
CA PRO A 92 11.59 -3.33 -14.16
C PRO A 92 11.71 -2.48 -12.90
N VAL A 93 11.37 -1.19 -12.98
CA VAL A 93 11.31 -0.24 -11.87
C VAL A 93 10.05 0.59 -11.98
N GLY A 94 9.59 1.13 -10.85
CA GLY A 94 8.45 2.03 -10.79
C GLY A 94 8.27 2.59 -9.38
N MET A 95 7.25 3.42 -9.22
CA MET A 95 6.90 4.05 -7.95
C MET A 95 5.40 3.88 -7.68
N MET A 96 5.03 3.63 -6.42
CA MET A 96 3.65 3.68 -5.97
C MET A 96 3.51 4.73 -4.88
N GLN A 97 2.48 5.56 -4.98
CA GLN A 97 2.11 6.57 -3.99
C GLN A 97 0.60 6.64 -3.88
N GLY A 98 0.08 7.11 -2.75
CA GLY A 98 -1.35 7.05 -2.53
C GLY A 98 -1.77 7.53 -1.15
N HIS A 99 -3.04 7.29 -0.83
CA HIS A 99 -3.61 7.60 0.47
C HIS A 99 -4.68 6.58 0.86
N TYR A 100 -4.90 6.50 2.17
CA TYR A 100 -6.07 5.85 2.75
C TYR A 100 -7.05 6.91 3.24
N MET A 101 -8.33 6.57 3.22
CA MET A 101 -9.40 7.32 3.86
C MET A 101 -9.85 6.62 5.14
#